data_AF-A0A1E7KY28-F1
#
_entry.id   AF-A0A1E7KY28-F1
#
_cell.length_a   1.000
_cell.length_b   1.000
_cell.length_c   1.000
_cell.angle_alpha   90.00
_cell.angle_beta   90.00
_cell.angle_gamma   90.00
#
_symmetry.space_group_name_H-M   'P 1'
#
loop_
_entity.id
_entity.type
_entity.pdbx_description
1 polymer ?
#
loop_
_entity_poly.entity_id
_entity_poly.type
_entity_poly.pdbx_seq_one_letter_code
_entity_poly.pdbx_strand_id
1 'polypeptide(L)'
;DPRLATAGRALDRYRDAIEAADAAAAAARTPRIAPATAYALGVLHAGQRQEAEAARREFAELWDRVLNGGPGASGSEANSTEANSTEANRDADSREAEPQTL
;
A
#
# COMPACT_ATOMS: atom_id res chain seq x y z
N ASP A 1 20.40 17.16 -0.68
CA ASP A 1 19.18 17.17 0.14
C ASP A 1 18.64 15.73 0.24
N PRO A 2 18.57 15.15 1.44
CA PRO A 2 18.08 13.79 1.64
C PRO A 2 16.64 13.57 1.13
N ARG A 3 15.81 14.61 1.05
CA ARG A 3 14.43 14.52 0.55
C ARG A 3 14.40 14.35 -0.97
N LEU A 4 15.28 15.07 -1.69
CA LEU A 4 15.47 14.89 -3.13
C LEU A 4 16.03 13.50 -3.47
N ALA A 5 16.89 12.94 -2.63
CA ALA A 5 17.40 11.58 -2.80
C ALA A 5 16.29 10.51 -2.67
N THR A 6 15.34 10.69 -1.74
CA THR A 6 14.18 9.79 -1.61
C THR A 6 13.20 9.94 -2.76
N ALA A 7 12.96 11.17 -3.23
CA ALA A 7 12.16 11.40 -4.44
C ALA A 7 12.77 10.76 -5.70
N GLY A 8 14.10 10.80 -5.83
CA GLY A 8 14.82 10.11 -6.90
C GLY A 8 14.61 8.59 -6.90
N ARG A 9 14.72 7.95 -5.73
CA ARG A 9 14.45 6.50 -5.59
C ARG A 9 13.01 6.10 -5.92
N ALA A 10 12.03 6.97 -5.63
CA ALA A 10 10.64 6.74 -6.01
C ALA A 10 10.47 6.80 -7.54
N LEU A 11 11.19 7.70 -8.21
CA LEU A 11 11.17 7.82 -9.67
C LEU A 11 11.85 6.62 -10.35
N ASP A 12 12.95 6.12 -9.80
CA ASP A 12 13.62 4.92 -10.33
C ASP A 12 12.72 3.68 -10.23
N ARG A 13 12.06 3.47 -9.07
CA ARG A 13 11.05 2.40 -8.92
C ARG A 13 9.91 2.51 -9.92
N TYR A 14 9.44 3.73 -10.20
CA TYR A 14 8.42 3.96 -11.22
C TYR A 14 8.89 3.55 -12.61
N ARG A 15 10.14 3.87 -12.98
CA ARG A 15 10.71 3.49 -14.28
C ARG A 15 10.82 1.98 -14.43
N ASP A 16 11.33 1.30 -13.41
CA ASP A 16 11.48 -0.16 -13.41
C ASP A 16 10.11 -0.85 -13.55
N ALA A 17 9.08 -0.36 -12.84
CA ALA A 17 7.72 -0.90 -12.93
C ALA A 17 7.10 -0.73 -14.33
N ILE A 18 7.30 0.43 -14.96
CA ILE A 18 6.80 0.69 -16.33
C ILE A 18 7.53 -0.18 -17.35
N GLU A 19 8.86 -0.32 -17.24
CA GLU A 19 9.65 -1.17 -18.13
C GLU A 19 9.20 -2.64 -18.05
N ALA A 20 8.96 -3.15 -16.83
CA ALA A 20 8.42 -4.49 -16.62
C ALA A 20 7.00 -4.65 -17.20
N ALA A 21 6.14 -3.64 -17.06
CA ALA A 21 4.78 -3.65 -17.61
C ALA A 21 4.76 -3.71 -19.14
N ASP A 22 5.65 -2.96 -19.80
CA ASP A 22 5.79 -2.94 -21.25
C ASP A 22 6.34 -4.26 -21.79
N ALA A 23 7.31 -4.86 -21.10
CA ALA A 23 7.83 -6.19 -21.43
C ALA A 23 6.73 -7.27 -21.35
N ALA A 24 5.90 -7.23 -20.30
CA ALA A 24 4.76 -8.14 -20.14
C ALA A 24 3.71 -7.96 -21.25
N ALA A 25 3.39 -6.70 -21.60
CA ALA A 25 2.45 -6.39 -22.67
C ALA A 25 2.98 -6.83 -24.05
N ALA A 26 4.29 -6.74 -24.29
CA ALA A 26 4.92 -7.25 -25.50
C ALA A 26 4.84 -8.78 -25.58
N ALA A 27 5.12 -9.49 -24.48
CA ALA A 27 5.00 -10.95 -24.41
C ALA A 27 3.56 -11.42 -24.69
N ALA A 28 2.55 -10.72 -24.17
CA ALA A 28 1.14 -11.04 -24.36
C ALA A 28 0.64 -10.91 -25.81
N ARG A 29 1.34 -10.16 -26.67
CA ARG A 29 0.98 -10.02 -28.10
C ARG A 29 1.56 -11.13 -28.99
N THR A 30 2.34 -12.06 -28.44
CA THR A 30 2.95 -13.15 -29.21
C THR A 30 1.86 -14.07 -29.78
N PRO A 31 1.72 -14.20 -31.11
CA PRO A 31 0.69 -15.05 -31.71
C PRO A 31 1.00 -16.52 -31.36
N ARG A 32 0.06 -17.19 -30.67
CA ARG A 32 0.03 -18.61 -30.21
C ARG A 32 0.11 -18.87 -28.69
N ILE A 33 0.04 -17.87 -27.82
CA ILE A 33 -0.06 -18.12 -26.38
C ILE A 33 -1.42 -18.73 -25.99
N ALA A 34 -1.41 -19.67 -25.03
CA ALA A 34 -2.64 -20.26 -24.50
C ALA A 34 -3.49 -19.19 -23.78
N PRO A 35 -4.83 -19.27 -23.81
CA PRO A 35 -5.71 -18.28 -23.16
C PRO A 35 -5.42 -18.06 -21.67
N ALA A 36 -5.04 -19.13 -20.95
CA ALA A 36 -4.66 -19.04 -19.54
C ALA A 36 -3.40 -18.18 -19.32
N THR A 37 -2.42 -18.29 -20.20
CA THR A 37 -1.18 -17.50 -20.15
C THR A 37 -1.44 -16.04 -20.50
N ALA A 38 -2.29 -15.76 -21.49
CA ALA A 38 -2.70 -14.41 -21.83
C ALA A 38 -3.41 -13.71 -20.66
N TYR A 39 -4.27 -14.42 -19.92
CA TYR A 39 -4.93 -13.89 -18.73
C TYR A 39 -3.94 -13.59 -17.60
N ALA A 40 -3.02 -14.52 -17.31
CA ALA A 40 -2.00 -14.31 -16.29
C ALA A 40 -1.13 -13.06 -16.58
N LEU A 41 -0.76 -12.85 -17.85
CA LEU A 41 -0.04 -11.65 -18.27
C LEU A 41 -0.89 -10.37 -18.13
N GLY A 42 -2.20 -10.43 -18.40
CA GLY A 42 -3.11 -9.31 -18.20
C GLY A 42 -3.25 -8.90 -16.73
N VAL A 43 -3.37 -9.87 -15.81
CA VAL A 43 -3.42 -9.61 -14.36
C VAL A 43 -2.09 -9.04 -13.85
N LEU A 44 -0.97 -9.61 -14.31
CA LEU A 44 0.36 -9.07 -14.00
C LEU A 44 0.49 -7.61 -14.49
N HIS A 45 0.07 -7.33 -15.72
CA HIS A 45 0.11 -5.98 -16.29
C HIS A 45 -0.76 -4.99 -15.49
N ALA A 46 -1.95 -5.41 -15.05
CA ALA A 46 -2.80 -4.61 -14.18
C ALA A 46 -2.14 -4.32 -12.83
N GLY A 47 -1.48 -5.32 -12.23
CA GLY A 47 -0.71 -5.18 -10.99
C GLY A 47 0.43 -4.16 -11.15
N GLN A 48 1.23 -4.27 -12.21
CA GLN A 48 2.32 -3.33 -12.47
C GLN A 48 1.83 -1.89 -12.69
N ARG A 49 0.66 -1.72 -13.33
CA ARG A 49 0.04 -0.40 -13.48
C ARG A 49 -0.36 0.21 -12.14
N GLN A 50 -0.85 -0.61 -11.21
CA GLN A 50 -1.21 -0.17 -9.86
C GLN A 50 0.03 0.18 -9.02
N GLU A 51 1.11 -0.59 -9.13
CA GLU A 51 2.38 -0.29 -8.47
C GLU A 51 3.02 0.99 -9.01
N ALA A 52 2.99 1.22 -10.32
CA ALA A 52 3.43 2.48 -10.93
C ALA A 52 2.61 3.68 -10.43
N GLU A 53 1.29 3.53 -10.28
CA GLU A 53 0.44 4.56 -9.69
C GLU A 53 0.72 4.79 -8.20
N ALA A 54 1.05 3.74 -7.44
CA ALA A 54 1.47 3.85 -6.05
C ALA A 54 2.79 4.64 -5.92
N ALA A 55 3.79 4.31 -6.73
CA ALA A 55 5.06 5.02 -6.78
C ALA A 55 4.88 6.50 -7.19
N ARG A 56 3.97 6.76 -8.15
CA ARG A 56 3.62 8.13 -8.55
C ARG A 56 2.98 8.92 -7.41
N ARG A 57 2.07 8.32 -6.64
CA ARG A 57 1.44 8.96 -5.47
C ARG A 57 2.48 9.26 -4.39
N GLU A 58 3.35 8.31 -4.08
CA GLU A 58 4.44 8.49 -3.13
C GLU A 58 5.38 9.62 -3.53
N PHE A 59 5.77 9.70 -4.81
CA PHE A 59 6.56 10.81 -5.33
C PHE A 59 5.83 12.15 -5.20
N ALA A 60 4.54 12.21 -5.51
CA ALA A 60 3.75 13.43 -5.39
C ALA A 60 3.70 13.95 -3.94
N GLU A 61 3.52 13.06 -2.96
CA GLU A 61 3.55 13.41 -1.54
C GLU A 61 4.93 13.90 -1.07
N LEU A 62 6.00 13.24 -1.50
CA LEU A 62 7.37 13.64 -1.17
C LEU A 62 7.71 14.99 -1.78
N TRP A 63 7.27 15.23 -3.02
CA TRP A 63 7.49 16.48 -3.73
C TRP A 63 6.69 17.63 -3.11
N ASP A 64 5.45 17.39 -2.71
CA ASP A 64 4.64 18.35 -1.97
C ASP A 64 5.31 18.74 -0.64
N ARG A 65 5.86 17.78 0.09
CA ARG A 65 6.63 18.04 1.32
C ARG A 65 7.93 18.81 1.07
N VAL A 66 8.57 18.65 -0.09
CA VAL A 66 9.77 19.41 -0.47
C VAL A 66 9.41 20.85 -0.85
N LEU A 67 8.31 21.06 -1.58
CA LEU A 67 7.86 22.38 -2.02
C LEU A 67 7.18 23.19 -0.90
N ASN A 68 6.32 22.55 -0.12
CA ASN A 68 5.53 23.20 0.94
C ASN A 68 6.23 23.14 2.31
N GLY A 69 7.12 22.16 2.50
CA GLY A 69 7.94 22.03 3.70
C GLY A 69 9.30 22.67 3.52
N GLY A 70 9.35 23.98 3.31
CA GLY A 70 10.52 24.75 3.76
C GLY A 70 10.73 24.49 5.27
N PRO A 71 11.97 24.58 5.80
CA PRO A 71 12.26 24.29 7.21
C PRO A 71 11.42 25.20 8.12
N GLY A 72 10.27 24.71 8.59
CA GLY A 72 9.27 25.51 9.31
C GLY A 72 7.92 24.83 9.55
N ALA A 73 7.54 23.78 8.81
CA ALA A 73 6.29 23.06 9.06
C ALA A 73 6.46 22.00 10.18
N SER A 74 6.58 22.49 11.42
CA SER A 74 6.37 21.72 12.65
C SER A 74 4.88 21.45 12.86
N GLY A 75 4.50 20.21 13.19
CA GLY A 75 3.22 19.90 13.83
C GLY A 75 2.31 18.93 13.08
N SER A 76 2.61 17.64 13.12
CA SER A 76 1.57 16.59 13.07
C SER A 76 2.07 15.29 13.75
N GLU A 77 2.65 15.43 14.94
CA GLU A 77 2.68 14.36 15.95
C GLU A 77 1.44 14.52 16.83
N ALA A 78 0.29 14.02 16.35
CA ALA A 78 -0.88 13.70 17.17
C ALA A 78 -1.90 12.94 16.31
N ASN A 79 -2.41 11.82 16.86
CA ASN A 79 -3.43 10.90 16.34
C ASN A 79 -2.98 9.90 15.25
N SER A 80 -3.07 8.57 15.41
CA SER A 80 -3.85 7.75 16.36
C SER A 80 -3.21 6.37 16.54
N THR A 81 -2.66 6.11 17.73
CA THR A 81 -2.41 4.75 18.24
C THR A 81 -3.44 4.35 19.31
N GLU A 82 -4.44 5.20 19.57
CA GLU A 82 -5.48 4.94 20.55
C GLU A 82 -6.72 4.30 19.89
N ALA A 83 -6.55 3.08 19.39
CA ALA A 83 -7.66 2.22 18.98
C ALA A 83 -7.39 0.74 19.30
N ASN A 84 -6.56 0.45 20.30
CA ASN A 84 -6.55 -0.88 20.92
C ASN A 84 -6.61 -0.78 22.44
N SER A 85 -7.80 -0.45 22.95
CA SER A 85 -8.17 -0.62 24.36
C SER A 85 -9.67 -0.88 24.44
N THR A 86 -10.12 -1.95 23.76
CA THR A 86 -11.46 -2.53 23.99
C THR A 86 -11.39 -4.07 24.04
N GLU A 87 -10.28 -4.61 24.54
CA GLU A 87 -10.17 -6.01 24.99
C GLU A 87 -10.03 -6.05 26.52
N ALA A 88 -11.03 -5.50 27.22
CA ALA A 88 -11.13 -5.57 28.68
C ALA A 88 -12.56 -5.86 29.17
N ASN A 89 -13.39 -6.53 28.36
CA ASN A 89 -14.74 -6.94 28.80
C ASN A 89 -15.19 -8.28 28.21
N ARG A 90 -14.27 -9.24 28.12
CA ARG A 90 -14.62 -10.67 28.22
C ARG A 90 -14.10 -11.16 29.56
N ASP A 91 -14.83 -12.06 30.19
CA ASP A 91 -14.46 -12.78 31.40
C ASP A 91 -14.82 -12.11 32.74
N ALA A 92 -16.11 -11.90 33.02
CA ALA A 92 -16.60 -11.83 34.41
C ALA A 92 -18.10 -12.14 34.62
N ASP A 93 -18.79 -12.86 33.74
CA ASP A 93 -20.14 -13.37 34.05
C ASP A 93 -20.28 -14.84 33.66
N SER A 94 -19.57 -15.69 34.40
CA SER A 94 -19.70 -17.14 34.37
C SER A 94 -19.18 -17.72 35.69
N ARG A 95 -20.10 -17.81 36.66
CA ARG A 95 -20.15 -18.57 37.93
C ARG A 95 -20.96 -17.69 38.89
N GLU A 96 -22.19 -18.01 39.22
CA GLU A 96 -22.52 -19.15 40.07
C GLU A 96 -23.82 -19.83 39.60
N ALA A 97 -23.71 -21.13 39.35
CA ALA A 97 -24.84 -22.01 39.49
C ALA A 97 -25.07 -22.23 40.98
N GLU A 98 -26.26 -21.93 41.49
CA GLU A 98 -26.80 -22.63 42.66
C GLU A 98 -28.32 -22.83 42.49
N PRO A 99 -28.82 -24.03 42.79
CA PRO A 99 -30.19 -24.46 42.53
C PRO A 99 -31.12 -24.08 43.68
N GLN A 100 -32.33 -23.62 43.38
CA GLN A 100 -33.38 -23.55 44.39
C GLN A 100 -34.58 -24.39 43.95
N THR A 101 -34.63 -25.54 44.58
CA THR A 101 -35.73 -26.49 44.72
C THR A 101 -36.83 -25.89 45.58
N LEU A 102 -38.04 -25.71 45.04
CA LEU A 102 -39.36 -26.14 45.59
C LEU A 102 -40.50 -25.63 44.70
#